data_AF-A0A3N5EDU1-F1
#
_entry.id   AF-A0A3N5EDU1-F1
#
_cell.length_a   1.000
_cell.length_b   1.000
_cell.length_c   1.000
_cell.angle_alpha   90.00
_cell.angle_beta   90.00
_cell.angle_gamma   90.00
#
_symmetry.space_group_name_H-M   'P 1'
#
loop_
_entity.id
_entity.type
_entity.pdbx_description
1 polymer ?
#
loop_
_entity_poly.entity_id
_entity_poly.type
_entity_poly.pdbx_seq_one_letter_code
_entity_poly.pdbx_strand_id
1 'polypeptide(L)'
;MKPVRSVARARSRPNGGASGRSSDATAIRTASSSASVPAEPARVSRAGGRHGAAPGDGPRRVPDPAATAPEGFASAVDRFIAHLETRHASPGTVVEYRRHLGELGTFLTGRGADWRAPDRADLRAWLAVLAARELSASAVGGRLSAARSFYRHSVRQGWIAA
;
A
#
# COMPACT_ATOMS: atom_id res chain seq x y z
N MET A 1 71.16 -57.59 -15.77
CA MET A 1 71.21 -56.12 -15.94
C MET A 1 70.69 -55.40 -14.69
N LYS A 2 71.28 -54.24 -14.37
CA LYS A 2 70.68 -53.11 -13.61
C LYS A 2 70.34 -51.99 -14.63
N PRO A 3 69.64 -50.87 -14.31
CA PRO A 3 69.20 -50.33 -13.01
C PRO A 3 67.64 -50.20 -12.94
N VAL A 4 66.91 -49.31 -12.23
CA VAL A 4 67.20 -48.08 -11.45
C VAL A 4 66.22 -47.82 -10.27
N ARG A 5 66.68 -46.95 -9.36
CA ARG A 5 66.00 -45.88 -8.58
C ARG A 5 64.72 -45.28 -9.22
N SER A 6 63.76 -44.61 -8.54
CA SER A 6 63.68 -44.07 -7.16
C SER A 6 62.29 -43.46 -6.83
N VAL A 7 61.95 -43.35 -5.54
CA VAL A 7 61.35 -42.17 -4.85
C VAL A 7 59.85 -41.76 -5.02
N ALA A 8 59.32 -41.22 -3.90
CA ALA A 8 58.21 -40.27 -3.73
C ALA A 8 56.73 -40.71 -3.80
N ARG A 9 56.20 -40.98 -2.60
CA ARG A 9 55.16 -40.15 -1.92
C ARG A 9 54.71 -38.88 -2.68
N ALA A 10 53.38 -38.70 -2.80
CA ALA A 10 52.62 -37.46 -2.49
C ALA A 10 51.51 -37.08 -3.49
N ARG A 11 50.30 -36.96 -2.94
CA ARG A 11 49.32 -35.87 -3.15
C ARG A 11 48.53 -35.76 -4.48
N SER A 12 47.24 -35.53 -4.22
CA SER A 12 46.35 -34.58 -4.91
C SER A 12 45.88 -34.89 -6.34
N ARG A 13 44.55 -35.03 -6.42
CA ARG A 13 43.73 -34.90 -7.62
C ARG A 13 43.87 -33.49 -8.23
N PRO A 14 43.92 -33.39 -9.56
CA PRO A 14 43.28 -32.33 -10.33
C PRO A 14 42.37 -32.93 -11.43
N ASN A 15 41.54 -32.21 -12.19
CA ASN A 15 40.78 -30.96 -12.01
C ASN A 15 39.83 -30.83 -13.24
N GLY A 16 38.72 -30.09 -13.14
CA GLY A 16 37.84 -29.70 -14.27
C GLY A 16 36.58 -30.54 -14.42
N GLY A 17 35.36 -29.98 -14.57
CA GLY A 17 34.89 -28.59 -14.44
C GLY A 17 33.63 -28.52 -13.56
N ALA A 18 33.26 -27.40 -12.91
CA ALA A 18 32.72 -26.19 -13.53
C ALA A 18 31.60 -26.53 -14.54
N SER A 19 30.31 -26.26 -14.31
CA SER A 19 29.64 -25.16 -13.57
C SER A 19 28.14 -25.49 -13.41
N GLY A 20 27.32 -24.87 -12.54
CA GLY A 20 27.60 -23.91 -11.48
C GLY A 20 26.31 -23.51 -10.71
N ARG A 21 26.50 -22.92 -9.52
CA ARG A 21 25.47 -22.23 -8.68
C ARG A 21 24.38 -23.12 -8.05
N SER A 22 24.73 -23.76 -6.94
CA SER A 22 23.84 -23.79 -5.76
C SER A 22 24.39 -22.80 -4.73
N SER A 23 23.57 -21.85 -4.32
CA SER A 23 23.73 -20.94 -3.17
C SER A 23 22.33 -20.38 -2.93
N ASP A 24 21.56 -21.05 -2.09
CA ASP A 24 21.36 -20.61 -0.71
C ASP A 24 20.86 -19.16 -0.62
N ALA A 25 19.53 -19.04 -0.69
CA ALA A 25 18.80 -17.88 -0.25
C ALA A 25 17.95 -18.28 0.97
N THR A 26 18.67 -18.53 2.07
CA THR A 26 18.15 -18.59 3.44
C THR A 26 16.95 -17.68 3.67
N ALA A 27 15.96 -18.20 4.39
CA ALA A 27 14.63 -17.62 4.55
C ALA A 27 14.62 -16.14 5.01
N ILE A 28 14.08 -15.26 4.17
CA ILE A 28 13.49 -14.00 4.63
C ILE A 28 11.98 -14.22 4.81
N ARG A 29 11.64 -14.71 6.00
CA ARG A 29 10.26 -14.85 6.50
C ARG A 29 9.76 -13.48 6.96
N THR A 30 9.36 -12.60 6.03
CA THR A 30 8.68 -11.34 6.40
C THR A 30 7.17 -11.57 6.45
N ALA A 31 6.57 -11.23 7.59
CA ALA A 31 5.17 -11.52 7.86
C ALA A 31 4.23 -10.84 6.86
N SER A 32 3.46 -11.65 6.13
CA SER A 32 2.20 -11.22 5.52
C SER A 32 1.19 -10.97 6.64
N SER A 33 1.34 -9.83 7.35
CA SER A 33 0.48 -9.47 8.46
C SER A 33 -0.89 -9.06 7.93
N SER A 34 -1.83 -9.99 7.99
CA SER A 34 -3.23 -9.77 7.68
C SER A 34 -3.76 -8.60 8.51
N ALA A 35 -4.06 -7.48 7.86
CA ALA A 35 -4.74 -6.35 8.48
C ALA A 35 -6.18 -6.74 8.83
N SER A 36 -6.34 -7.37 9.98
CA SER A 36 -7.62 -7.74 10.57
C SER A 36 -8.47 -6.48 10.73
N VAL A 37 -9.70 -6.50 10.21
CA VAL A 37 -10.61 -5.35 10.28
C VAL A 37 -11.52 -5.53 11.50
N PRO A 38 -11.32 -4.80 12.61
CA PRO A 38 -12.27 -4.82 13.71
C PRO A 38 -13.57 -4.12 13.28
N ALA A 39 -14.69 -4.80 13.49
CA ALA A 39 -16.02 -4.19 13.51
C ALA A 39 -16.31 -3.69 14.94
N GLU A 40 -16.91 -2.52 15.07
CA GLU A 40 -17.30 -1.90 16.34
C GLU A 40 -18.75 -1.37 16.23
N PRO A 41 -19.65 -1.67 17.18
CA PRO A 41 -21.06 -1.29 17.13
C PRO A 41 -21.42 -0.11 18.07
N ALA A 42 -22.74 0.15 18.20
CA ALA A 42 -23.41 1.04 19.18
C ALA A 42 -23.33 2.57 18.92
N ARG A 43 -24.26 3.43 19.34
CA ARG A 43 -25.74 3.45 19.54
C ARG A 43 -26.06 4.86 20.10
N VAL A 44 -26.98 5.59 19.46
CA VAL A 44 -27.95 6.59 19.98
C VAL A 44 -27.53 7.75 20.96
N SER A 45 -27.88 8.98 20.54
CA SER A 45 -28.46 10.17 21.25
C SER A 45 -28.20 10.46 22.76
N ARG A 46 -28.25 11.70 23.30
CA ARG A 46 -28.99 12.94 22.91
C ARG A 46 -28.52 14.18 23.74
N ALA A 47 -28.71 15.41 23.21
CA ALA A 47 -28.80 16.72 23.90
C ALA A 47 -27.60 17.18 24.79
N GLY A 48 -27.35 18.48 25.03
CA GLY A 48 -27.94 19.74 24.56
C GLY A 48 -27.32 20.94 25.32
N GLY A 49 -27.56 22.19 24.90
CA GLY A 49 -27.13 23.40 25.64
C GLY A 49 -26.64 24.55 24.74
N ARG A 50 -27.07 25.79 25.01
CA ARG A 50 -26.76 27.01 24.23
C ARG A 50 -26.42 28.17 25.17
N HIS A 51 -25.29 28.85 24.97
CA HIS A 51 -24.99 30.26 25.34
C HIS A 51 -23.87 30.70 24.37
N GLY A 52 -23.91 31.79 23.58
CA GLY A 52 -23.98 33.22 23.94
C GLY A 52 -22.59 33.71 24.41
N ALA A 53 -21.90 34.72 23.86
CA ALA A 53 -22.10 35.63 22.71
C ALA A 53 -20.72 36.18 22.20
N ALA A 54 -20.71 37.11 21.23
CA ALA A 54 -19.54 37.66 20.50
C ALA A 54 -18.77 38.79 21.27
N PRO A 55 -17.81 39.57 20.71
CA PRO A 55 -17.14 39.53 19.39
C PRO A 55 -15.58 39.64 19.46
N GLY A 56 -14.88 39.69 18.31
CA GLY A 56 -13.47 40.12 18.28
C GLY A 56 -12.58 39.55 17.17
N ASP A 57 -12.40 40.38 16.14
CA ASP A 57 -11.24 40.53 15.24
C ASP A 57 -10.79 39.40 14.29
N GLY A 58 -10.48 39.83 13.05
CA GLY A 58 -10.07 39.05 11.90
C GLY A 58 -11.16 38.15 11.28
N PRO A 59 -11.25 38.02 9.94
CA PRO A 59 -11.94 36.89 9.34
C PRO A 59 -11.14 35.62 9.62
N ARG A 60 -11.35 35.02 10.81
CA ARG A 60 -11.12 33.59 11.01
C ARG A 60 -11.98 32.90 9.95
N ARG A 61 -11.35 32.52 8.83
CA ARG A 61 -11.94 31.66 7.81
C ARG A 61 -12.17 30.32 8.49
N VAL A 62 -13.34 30.19 9.12
CA VAL A 62 -13.93 28.89 9.41
C VAL A 62 -13.84 28.13 8.09
N PRO A 63 -13.13 27.00 8.03
CA PRO A 63 -13.13 26.20 6.81
C PRO A 63 -14.58 25.90 6.49
N ASP A 64 -15.01 26.35 5.32
CA ASP A 64 -16.34 26.07 4.80
C ASP A 64 -16.60 24.56 4.93
N PRO A 65 -17.76 24.08 5.40
CA PRO A 65 -18.04 22.65 5.40
C PRO A 65 -17.99 22.02 4.00
N ALA A 66 -17.92 22.79 2.91
CA ALA A 66 -17.54 22.31 1.57
C ALA A 66 -16.02 22.08 1.39
N ALA A 67 -15.16 22.73 2.18
CA ALA A 67 -13.69 22.63 2.12
C ALA A 67 -13.10 21.40 2.85
N THR A 68 -13.94 20.52 3.41
CA THR A 68 -13.51 19.23 3.98
C THR A 68 -13.33 18.13 2.93
N ALA A 69 -13.94 18.27 1.74
CA ALA A 69 -13.68 17.38 0.62
C ALA A 69 -12.26 17.61 0.07
N PRO A 70 -11.48 16.55 -0.21
CA PRO A 70 -10.16 16.70 -0.82
C PRO A 70 -10.28 17.23 -2.24
N GLU A 71 -9.44 18.21 -2.57
CA GLU A 71 -9.42 18.92 -3.87
C GLU A 71 -9.13 17.96 -5.03
N GLY A 72 -8.28 16.95 -4.80
CA GLY A 72 -7.97 15.90 -5.77
C GLY A 72 -7.45 14.63 -5.11
N PHE A 73 -7.19 13.61 -5.93
CA PHE A 73 -6.86 12.25 -5.47
C PHE A 73 -5.66 12.21 -4.51
N ALA A 74 -4.57 12.94 -4.79
CA ALA A 74 -3.41 13.00 -3.90
C ALA A 74 -3.78 13.52 -2.49
N SER A 75 -4.54 14.61 -2.43
CA SER A 75 -5.04 15.21 -1.17
C SER A 75 -6.03 14.29 -0.42
N ALA A 76 -6.73 13.41 -1.14
CA ALA A 76 -7.58 12.37 -0.56
C ALA A 76 -6.73 11.23 0.02
N VAL A 77 -5.68 10.80 -0.70
CA VAL A 77 -4.71 9.81 -0.24
C VAL A 77 -3.99 10.30 1.01
N ASP A 78 -3.53 11.55 1.06
CA ASP A 78 -2.87 12.11 2.24
C ASP A 78 -3.77 12.11 3.48
N ARG A 79 -5.03 12.56 3.36
CA ARG A 79 -6.01 12.48 4.46
C ARG A 79 -6.28 11.03 4.90
N PHE A 80 -6.35 10.09 3.94
CA PHE A 80 -6.53 8.68 4.25
C PHE A 80 -5.30 8.06 4.94
N ILE A 81 -4.08 8.43 4.55
CA ILE A 81 -2.84 7.98 5.20
C ILE A 81 -2.79 8.51 6.64
N ALA A 82 -3.05 9.80 6.87
CA ALA A 82 -3.14 10.36 8.22
C ALA A 82 -4.20 9.62 9.07
N HIS A 83 -5.33 9.23 8.49
CA HIS A 83 -6.31 8.39 9.17
C HIS A 83 -5.75 7.00 9.54
N LEU A 84 -4.97 6.34 8.68
CA LEU A 84 -4.33 5.07 9.02
C LEU A 84 -3.32 5.21 10.16
N GLU A 85 -2.56 6.31 10.20
CA GLU A 85 -1.62 6.61 11.28
C GLU A 85 -2.33 6.79 12.63
N THR A 86 -3.48 7.49 12.67
CA THR A 86 -4.34 7.56 13.89
C THR A 86 -4.92 6.21 14.33
N ARG A 87 -4.87 5.19 13.47
CA ARG A 87 -5.27 3.81 13.80
C ARG A 87 -4.06 2.90 14.09
N HIS A 88 -2.90 3.50 14.35
CA HIS A 88 -1.63 2.82 14.64
C HIS A 88 -1.18 1.85 13.53
N ALA A 89 -1.45 2.19 12.26
CA ALA A 89 -0.84 1.48 11.13
C ALA A 89 0.69 1.59 11.19
N SER A 90 1.40 0.50 10.87
CA SER A 90 2.86 0.52 10.90
C SER A 90 3.44 1.46 9.82
N PRO A 91 4.64 2.03 10.01
CA PRO A 91 5.27 2.87 8.99
C PRO A 91 5.43 2.15 7.63
N GLY A 92 5.73 0.84 7.64
CA GLY A 92 5.79 0.02 6.43
C GLY A 92 4.44 -0.08 5.72
N THR A 93 3.35 -0.27 6.48
CA THR A 93 1.98 -0.29 5.95
C THR A 93 1.61 1.04 5.31
N VAL A 94 1.97 2.17 5.94
CA VAL A 94 1.75 3.52 5.39
C VAL A 94 2.48 3.70 4.06
N VAL A 95 3.76 3.33 3.98
CA VAL A 95 4.57 3.42 2.75
C VAL A 95 3.98 2.56 1.62
N GLU A 96 3.60 1.31 1.91
CA GLU A 96 2.96 0.45 0.91
C GLU A 96 1.62 0.99 0.44
N TYR A 97 0.75 1.46 1.35
CA TYR A 97 -0.56 2.00 0.98
C TYR A 97 -0.43 3.27 0.14
N ARG A 98 0.51 4.16 0.49
CA ARG A 98 0.83 5.36 -0.30
C ARG A 98 1.30 4.99 -1.70
N ARG A 99 2.21 4.01 -1.83
CA ARG A 99 2.67 3.49 -3.13
C ARG A 99 1.53 2.90 -3.96
N HIS A 100 0.74 2.01 -3.36
CA HIS A 100 -0.36 1.31 -4.05
C HIS A 100 -1.44 2.27 -4.54
N LEU A 101 -1.78 3.29 -3.74
CA LEU A 101 -2.72 4.32 -4.15
C LEU A 101 -2.10 5.26 -5.19
N GLY A 102 -0.82 5.61 -5.09
CA GLY A 102 -0.10 6.35 -6.13
C GLY A 102 -0.16 5.63 -7.50
N GLU A 103 0.05 4.32 -7.54
CA GLU A 103 -0.08 3.52 -8.77
C GLU A 103 -1.52 3.52 -9.34
N LEU A 104 -2.55 3.55 -8.47
CA LEU A 104 -3.95 3.70 -8.90
C LEU A 104 -4.24 5.11 -9.43
N GLY A 105 -3.77 6.15 -8.75
CA GLY A 105 -3.97 7.56 -9.15
C GLY A 105 -3.36 7.87 -10.51
N THR A 106 -2.11 7.44 -10.74
CA THR A 106 -1.45 7.57 -12.05
C THR A 106 -2.24 6.86 -13.15
N PHE A 107 -2.79 5.67 -12.87
CA PHE A 107 -3.59 4.93 -13.84
C PHE A 107 -4.92 5.64 -14.19
N LEU A 108 -5.65 6.14 -13.19
CA LEU A 108 -6.92 6.85 -13.41
C LEU A 108 -6.69 8.17 -14.16
N THR A 109 -5.69 8.96 -13.76
CA THR A 109 -5.28 10.19 -14.47
C THR A 109 -4.89 9.90 -15.92
N GLY A 110 -4.13 8.83 -16.17
CA GLY A 110 -3.76 8.41 -17.52
C GLY A 110 -4.93 7.97 -18.42
N ARG A 111 -6.11 7.74 -17.84
CA ARG A 111 -7.37 7.46 -18.56
C ARG A 111 -8.35 8.63 -18.58
N GLY A 112 -8.04 9.74 -17.91
CA GLY A 112 -8.98 10.85 -17.70
C GLY A 112 -10.17 10.49 -16.79
N ALA A 113 -10.07 9.42 -16.00
CA ALA A 113 -11.16 8.97 -15.12
C ALA A 113 -11.16 9.75 -13.79
N ASP A 114 -12.34 10.24 -13.36
CA ASP A 114 -12.47 10.85 -12.04
C ASP A 114 -12.38 9.78 -10.94
N TRP A 115 -11.43 9.97 -10.04
CA TRP A 115 -11.25 9.13 -8.86
C TRP A 115 -12.45 9.14 -7.91
N ARG A 116 -13.33 10.16 -7.98
CA ARG A 116 -14.53 10.24 -7.14
C ARG A 116 -15.64 9.28 -7.58
N ALA A 117 -15.67 8.94 -8.87
CA ALA A 117 -16.67 8.04 -9.45
C ALA A 117 -16.04 7.19 -10.59
N PRO A 118 -15.01 6.38 -10.30
CA PRO A 118 -14.36 5.55 -11.31
C PRO A 118 -15.34 4.47 -11.77
N ASP A 119 -15.47 4.26 -13.08
CA ASP A 119 -16.35 3.21 -13.56
C ASP A 119 -15.78 1.82 -13.22
N ARG A 120 -16.68 0.83 -13.16
CA ARG A 120 -16.33 -0.59 -13.06
C ARG A 120 -15.40 -1.02 -14.20
N ALA A 121 -15.48 -0.39 -15.38
CA ALA A 121 -14.54 -0.61 -16.48
C ALA A 121 -13.12 -0.14 -16.13
N ASP A 122 -12.95 1.04 -15.53
CA ASP A 122 -11.63 1.58 -15.16
C ASP A 122 -10.95 0.72 -14.10
N LEU A 123 -11.68 0.35 -13.05
CA LEU A 123 -11.15 -0.53 -12.00
C LEU A 123 -10.82 -1.92 -12.53
N ARG A 124 -11.60 -2.46 -13.48
CA ARG A 124 -11.27 -3.72 -14.17
C ARG A 124 -10.03 -3.59 -15.05
N ALA A 125 -9.91 -2.51 -15.81
CA ALA A 125 -8.75 -2.24 -16.65
C ALA A 125 -7.47 -2.10 -15.82
N TRP A 126 -7.55 -1.46 -14.63
CA TRP A 126 -6.42 -1.40 -13.70
C TRP A 126 -5.98 -2.80 -13.25
N LEU A 127 -6.92 -3.67 -12.87
CA LEU A 127 -6.62 -5.04 -12.48
C LEU A 127 -6.04 -5.87 -13.62
N ALA A 128 -6.49 -5.66 -14.86
CA ALA A 128 -5.90 -6.29 -16.05
C ALA A 128 -4.45 -5.84 -16.25
N VAL A 129 -4.15 -4.54 -16.09
CA VAL A 129 -2.77 -4.01 -16.13
C VAL A 129 -1.91 -4.58 -14.98
N LEU A 130 -2.46 -4.77 -13.77
CA LEU A 130 -1.73 -5.41 -12.68
C LEU A 130 -1.44 -6.89 -12.95
N ALA A 131 -2.39 -7.62 -13.56
CA ALA A 131 -2.21 -9.02 -13.95
C ALA A 131 -1.15 -9.19 -15.06
N ALA A 132 -1.09 -8.27 -16.02
CA ALA A 132 -0.10 -8.26 -17.09
C ALA A 132 1.34 -7.93 -16.64
N ARG A 133 1.54 -7.46 -15.39
CA ARG A 133 2.85 -7.06 -14.84
C ARG A 133 3.62 -8.18 -14.12
N GLU A 134 3.20 -9.44 -14.31
CA GLU A 134 3.77 -10.64 -13.66
C GLU A 134 3.92 -10.51 -12.13
N LEU A 135 3.03 -9.73 -11.50
CA LEU A 135 3.06 -9.49 -10.07
C LEU A 135 2.60 -10.73 -9.29
N SER A 136 3.24 -10.99 -8.15
CA SER A 136 2.78 -12.02 -7.23
C SER A 136 1.35 -11.74 -6.75
N ALA A 137 0.59 -12.80 -6.46
CA ALA A 137 -0.78 -12.67 -5.95
C ALA A 137 -0.88 -11.79 -4.69
N SER A 138 0.16 -11.81 -3.84
CA SER A 138 0.27 -10.93 -2.67
C SER A 138 0.42 -9.45 -3.07
N ALA A 139 1.26 -9.13 -4.06
CA ALA A 139 1.45 -7.76 -4.55
C ALA A 139 0.18 -7.17 -5.21
N VAL A 140 -0.62 -8.01 -5.89
CA VAL A 140 -1.95 -7.62 -6.41
C VAL A 140 -2.95 -7.47 -5.25
N GLY A 141 -2.93 -8.40 -4.29
CA GLY A 141 -3.75 -8.36 -3.08
C GLY A 141 -3.52 -7.11 -2.21
N GLY A 142 -2.27 -6.66 -2.06
CA GLY A 142 -1.93 -5.41 -1.36
C GLY A 142 -2.51 -4.17 -2.04
N ARG A 143 -2.44 -4.11 -3.38
CA ARG A 143 -3.05 -3.02 -4.18
C ARG A 143 -4.56 -2.99 -4.06
N LEU A 144 -5.20 -4.16 -4.18
CA LEU A 144 -6.65 -4.31 -3.95
C LEU A 144 -7.07 -3.90 -2.52
N SER A 145 -6.28 -4.26 -1.51
CA SER A 145 -6.56 -3.97 -0.11
C SER A 145 -6.46 -2.47 0.20
N ALA A 146 -5.45 -1.80 -0.36
CA ALA A 146 -5.30 -0.35 -0.28
C ALA A 146 -6.46 0.37 -0.98
N ALA A 147 -6.76 0.02 -2.23
CA ALA A 147 -7.86 0.63 -3.00
C ALA A 147 -9.23 0.46 -2.31
N ARG A 148 -9.58 -0.76 -1.88
CA ARG A 148 -10.84 -1.03 -1.15
C ARG A 148 -10.93 -0.25 0.16
N SER A 149 -9.83 -0.17 0.92
CA SER A 149 -9.79 0.54 2.20
C SER A 149 -9.92 2.05 2.01
N PHE A 150 -9.25 2.60 1.00
CA PHE A 150 -9.35 4.00 0.58
C PHE A 150 -10.79 4.35 0.19
N TYR A 151 -11.39 3.66 -0.79
CA TYR A 151 -12.74 3.98 -1.25
C TYR A 151 -13.79 3.84 -0.13
N ARG A 152 -13.71 2.78 0.69
CA ARG A 152 -14.57 2.62 1.87
C ARG A 152 -14.38 3.75 2.90
N HIS A 153 -13.17 4.28 3.06
CA HIS A 153 -12.95 5.47 3.88
C HIS A 153 -13.56 6.71 3.22
N SER A 154 -13.35 6.93 1.92
CA SER A 154 -13.90 8.06 1.16
C SER A 154 -15.42 8.14 1.21
N VAL A 155 -16.14 7.01 1.10
CA VAL A 155 -17.61 6.96 1.29
C VAL A 155 -17.98 7.44 2.70
N ARG A 156 -17.31 6.92 3.75
CA ARG A 156 -17.58 7.30 5.14
C ARG A 156 -17.22 8.74 5.49
N GLN A 157 -16.36 9.38 4.70
CA GLN A 157 -16.04 10.80 4.85
C GLN A 157 -16.93 11.70 3.97
N GLY A 158 -17.84 11.13 3.17
CA GLY A 158 -18.68 11.88 2.24
C GLY A 158 -17.91 12.49 1.06
N TRP A 159 -16.69 12.03 0.77
CA TRP A 159 -15.90 12.53 -0.38
C TRP A 159 -16.40 11.97 -1.72
N ILE A 160 -17.09 10.82 -1.66
CA ILE A 160 -17.71 10.13 -2.80
C ILE A 160 -19.07 9.60 -2.37
N ALA A 161 -19.97 9.41 -3.35
CA ALA A 161 -21.26 8.77 -3.11
C ALA A 161 -21.12 7.29 -2.74
N ALA A 162 -22.13 6.76 -2.04
CA ALA A 162 -22.23 5.36 -1.63
C ALA A 162 -22.93 4.48 -2.70
#